data_AF-A0A9D6F956-F1
#
_entry.id   AF-A0A9D6F956-F1
#
_cell.length_a   1.000
_cell.length_b   1.000
_cell.length_c   1.000
_cell.angle_alpha   90.00
_cell.angle_beta   90.00
_cell.angle_gamma   90.00
#
_symmetry.space_group_name_H-M   'P 1'
#
loop_
_entity.id
_entity.type
_entity.pdbx_description
1 polymer ?
#
loop_
_entity_poly.entity_id
_entity_poly.type
_entity_poly.pdbx_seq_one_letter_code
_entity_poly.pdbx_strand_id
1 'polypeptide(L)'
;MIGKNMHGHRRIYPQGLLRQFYLRLRGTEQILVRPAAELPLVLISYAKGDFEGMEHLKESIEETWMTLPDTFRKRYADVLRQVPPFVVVLLRRRNLCTCLGHHHPPGSESRLTRRLRSMSGIATGEIDLAYEAIREWEPQPLSFPALPSPADTEEFLSFQWQLALLAVFLHELHHLVSRSEPETVVRGQSQKFYEDVLSHFVSSRFGVQYGLRHVEESSTGAQK
;
A
#
# COMPACT_ATOMS: atom_id res chain seq x y z
N MET A 1 53.49 1.83 31.63
CA MET A 1 52.53 2.56 30.78
C MET A 1 51.40 1.61 30.38
N ILE A 2 50.23 1.77 31.00
CA ILE A 2 49.04 0.93 30.79
C ILE A 2 48.18 1.64 29.73
N GLY A 3 48.05 1.04 28.55
CA GLY A 3 47.14 1.49 27.49
C GLY A 3 46.05 0.44 27.26
N LYS A 4 44.94 0.56 28.00
CA LYS A 4 43.70 -0.18 27.76
C LYS A 4 43.05 0.33 26.47
N ASN A 5 43.10 -0.44 25.39
CA ASN A 5 42.18 -0.26 24.27
C ASN A 5 40.92 -1.07 24.52
N MET A 6 39.91 -0.42 25.11
CA MET A 6 38.56 -0.95 25.21
C MET A 6 37.90 -0.87 23.83
N HIS A 7 37.79 -2.01 23.14
CA HIS A 7 36.88 -2.15 22.02
C HIS A 7 35.45 -2.09 22.55
N GLY A 8 34.79 -0.95 22.31
CA GLY A 8 33.36 -0.79 22.52
C GLY A 8 32.60 -1.72 21.57
N HIS A 9 32.28 -2.93 22.02
CA HIS A 9 31.29 -3.77 21.37
C HIS A 9 29.95 -3.04 21.42
N ARG A 10 29.60 -2.39 20.32
CA ARG A 10 28.27 -1.83 20.08
C ARG A 10 27.30 -3.01 20.07
N ARG A 11 26.65 -3.27 21.21
CA ARG A 11 25.58 -4.26 21.33
C ARG A 11 24.44 -3.82 20.41
N ILE A 12 24.36 -4.43 19.24
CA ILE A 12 23.20 -4.34 18.35
C ILE A 12 22.09 -5.12 19.08
N TYR A 13 21.24 -4.42 19.82
CA TYR A 13 20.02 -5.02 20.34
C TYR A 13 19.16 -5.44 19.14
N PRO A 14 18.70 -6.70 19.07
CA PRO A 14 17.78 -7.12 18.02
C PRO A 14 16.46 -6.36 18.20
N GLN A 15 16.28 -5.29 17.44
CA GLN A 15 15.03 -4.54 17.33
C GLN A 15 13.98 -5.45 16.70
N GLY A 16 13.35 -6.30 17.51
CA GLY A 16 12.39 -7.26 16.97
C GLY A 16 11.82 -8.22 18.00
N LEU A 17 12.63 -8.75 18.93
CA LEU A 17 12.16 -9.79 19.85
C LEU A 17 11.15 -9.26 20.88
N LEU A 18 11.43 -8.11 21.51
CA LEU A 18 10.48 -7.48 22.43
C LEU A 18 9.21 -7.02 21.72
N ARG A 19 9.33 -6.50 20.50
CA ARG A 19 8.18 -6.09 19.68
C ARG A 19 7.34 -7.29 19.25
N GLN A 20 7.96 -8.40 18.83
CA GLN A 20 7.28 -9.65 18.50
C GLN A 20 6.61 -10.26 19.73
N PHE A 21 7.27 -10.24 20.89
CA PHE A 21 6.70 -10.71 22.15
C PHE A 21 5.51 -9.84 22.57
N TYR A 22 5.63 -8.53 22.47
CA TYR A 22 4.55 -7.58 22.71
C TYR A 22 3.36 -7.80 21.77
N LEU A 23 3.59 -7.93 20.46
CA LEU A 23 2.53 -8.23 19.49
C LEU A 23 1.87 -9.58 19.76
N ARG A 24 2.66 -10.58 20.16
CA ARG A 24 2.16 -11.92 20.53
C ARG A 24 1.29 -11.87 21.79
N LEU A 25 1.62 -11.02 22.77
CA LEU A 25 0.80 -10.80 23.96
C LEU A 25 -0.48 -10.01 23.65
N ARG A 26 -0.40 -9.01 22.76
CA ARG A 26 -1.54 -8.15 22.40
C ARG A 26 -2.63 -8.92 21.64
N GLY A 27 -2.24 -9.96 20.91
CA GLY A 27 -3.13 -10.74 20.07
C GLY A 27 -3.43 -10.06 18.73
N THR A 28 -4.13 -10.79 17.86
CA THR A 28 -4.53 -10.35 16.53
C THR A 28 -6.04 -10.42 16.38
N GLU A 29 -6.60 -9.43 15.71
CA GLU A 29 -8.00 -9.41 15.29
C GLU A 29 -8.07 -9.61 13.77
N GLN A 30 -9.23 -10.05 13.30
CA GLN A 30 -9.46 -10.37 11.89
C GLN A 30 -10.80 -9.80 11.44
N ILE A 31 -10.83 -9.20 10.27
CA ILE A 31 -12.05 -8.74 9.61
C ILE A 31 -12.08 -9.24 8.17
N LEU A 32 -13.23 -9.76 7.76
CA LEU A 32 -13.48 -10.15 6.38
C LEU A 32 -14.11 -8.96 5.64
N VAL A 33 -13.41 -8.49 4.62
CA VAL A 33 -13.82 -7.41 3.71
C VAL A 33 -14.36 -8.04 2.44
N ARG A 34 -15.52 -7.55 1.98
CA ARG A 34 -16.22 -8.06 0.78
C ARG A 34 -16.26 -6.94 -0.26
N PRO A 35 -15.20 -6.78 -1.06
CA PRO A 35 -15.11 -5.67 -1.98
C PRO A 35 -15.96 -5.90 -3.24
N ALA A 36 -15.84 -4.97 -4.18
CA ALA A 36 -16.38 -5.12 -5.52
C ALA A 36 -15.95 -6.45 -6.17
N ALA A 37 -16.78 -6.97 -7.07
CA ALA A 37 -16.58 -8.28 -7.70
C ALA A 37 -15.25 -8.44 -8.48
N GLU A 38 -14.58 -7.33 -8.80
CA GLU A 38 -13.29 -7.30 -9.47
C GLU A 38 -12.11 -7.61 -8.54
N LEU A 39 -12.28 -7.41 -7.23
CA LEU A 39 -11.25 -7.63 -6.21
C LEU A 39 -11.47 -8.98 -5.51
N PRO A 40 -10.40 -9.63 -5.01
CA PRO A 40 -10.53 -10.86 -4.24
C PRO A 40 -11.24 -10.60 -2.91
N LEU A 41 -11.81 -11.63 -2.30
CA LEU A 41 -12.22 -11.55 -0.90
C LEU A 41 -10.99 -11.34 -0.03
N VAL A 42 -11.04 -10.37 0.89
CA VAL A 42 -9.88 -9.97 1.69
C VAL A 42 -10.13 -10.25 3.16
N LEU A 43 -9.26 -11.04 3.79
CA LEU A 43 -9.20 -11.18 5.24
C LEU A 43 -8.06 -10.33 5.79
N ILE A 44 -8.38 -9.24 6.47
CA ILE A 44 -7.38 -8.37 7.10
C ILE A 44 -7.10 -8.89 8.51
N SER A 45 -5.87 -9.31 8.77
CA SER A 45 -5.37 -9.69 10.09
C SER A 45 -4.48 -8.57 10.62
N TYR A 46 -4.87 -7.95 11.74
CA TYR A 46 -4.18 -6.80 12.32
C TYR A 46 -3.94 -7.01 13.82
N ALA A 47 -3.00 -6.25 14.40
CA ALA A 47 -2.76 -6.30 15.84
C ALA A 47 -3.91 -5.63 16.61
N LYS A 48 -4.35 -6.24 17.71
CA LYS A 48 -5.43 -5.69 18.53
C LYS A 48 -5.11 -4.25 18.96
N GLY A 49 -6.05 -3.33 18.72
CA GLY A 49 -5.87 -1.89 19.01
C GLY A 49 -5.26 -1.07 17.87
N ASP A 50 -4.89 -1.67 16.74
CA ASP A 50 -4.40 -0.95 15.55
C ASP A 50 -5.53 -0.81 14.51
N PHE A 51 -6.65 -0.19 14.93
CA PHE A 51 -7.87 -0.06 14.13
C PHE A 51 -7.74 0.92 12.96
N GLU A 52 -6.96 2.00 13.12
CA GLU A 52 -6.85 3.09 12.15
C GLU A 52 -6.41 2.58 10.76
N GLY A 53 -5.32 1.81 10.70
CA GLY A 53 -4.83 1.25 9.45
C GLY A 53 -5.78 0.21 8.85
N MET A 54 -6.52 -0.50 9.69
CA MET A 54 -7.50 -1.49 9.24
C MET A 54 -8.69 -0.80 8.57
N GLU A 55 -9.27 0.22 9.21
CA GLU A 55 -10.39 0.97 8.64
C GLU A 55 -9.97 1.65 7.33
N HIS A 56 -8.82 2.32 7.29
CA HIS A 56 -8.35 2.96 6.06
C HIS A 56 -8.13 1.94 4.94
N LEU A 57 -7.58 0.75 5.23
CA LEU A 57 -7.42 -0.29 4.21
C LEU A 57 -8.78 -0.84 3.76
N LYS A 58 -9.72 -1.05 4.68
CA LYS A 58 -11.08 -1.48 4.35
C LYS A 58 -11.78 -0.46 3.46
N GLU A 59 -11.78 0.82 3.83
CA GLU A 59 -12.30 1.93 3.03
C GLU A 59 -11.62 2.01 1.65
N SER A 60 -10.29 1.83 1.60
CA SER A 60 -9.52 1.83 0.34
C SER A 60 -10.03 0.79 -0.66
N ILE A 61 -10.41 -0.39 -0.17
CA ILE A 61 -10.79 -1.54 -1.00
C ILE A 61 -12.31 -1.54 -1.28
N GLU A 62 -13.15 -1.16 -0.32
CA GLU A 62 -14.62 -1.16 -0.47
C GLU A 62 -15.14 0.12 -1.14
N GLU A 63 -14.59 1.27 -0.77
CA GLU A 63 -15.12 2.59 -1.15
C GLU A 63 -14.21 3.28 -2.17
N THR A 64 -12.94 3.52 -1.83
CA THR A 64 -12.02 4.27 -2.70
C THR A 64 -11.87 3.59 -4.06
N TRP A 65 -11.74 2.25 -4.10
CA TRP A 65 -11.72 1.52 -5.38
C TRP A 65 -12.94 1.84 -6.25
N MET A 66 -14.14 1.87 -5.65
CA MET A 66 -15.40 2.07 -6.38
C MET A 66 -15.63 3.51 -6.84
N THR A 67 -14.98 4.50 -6.20
CA THR A 67 -15.04 5.89 -6.66
C THR A 67 -14.10 6.17 -7.84
N LEU A 68 -13.16 5.26 -8.12
CA LEU A 68 -12.23 5.45 -9.24
C LEU A 68 -12.93 5.26 -10.59
N PRO A 69 -12.65 6.14 -11.58
CA PRO A 69 -13.04 5.91 -12.95
C PRO A 69 -12.65 4.52 -13.47
N ASP A 70 -13.54 3.90 -14.25
CA ASP A 70 -13.34 2.57 -14.85
C ASP A 70 -12.01 2.45 -15.60
N THR A 71 -11.55 3.52 -16.22
CA THR A 71 -10.28 3.56 -16.96
C THR A 71 -9.07 3.27 -16.08
N PHE A 72 -9.11 3.62 -14.79
CA PHE A 72 -8.05 3.28 -13.84
C PHE A 72 -8.19 1.84 -13.35
N ARG A 73 -9.41 1.41 -13.02
CA ARG A 73 -9.69 0.04 -12.55
C ARG A 73 -9.30 -1.00 -13.59
N LYS A 74 -9.62 -0.76 -14.87
CA LYS A 74 -9.29 -1.64 -16.01
C LYS A 74 -7.79 -1.89 -16.18
N ARG A 75 -6.90 -1.00 -15.70
CA ARG A 75 -5.45 -1.21 -15.78
C ARG A 75 -4.98 -2.44 -15.00
N TYR A 76 -5.74 -2.85 -13.97
CA TYR A 76 -5.44 -4.03 -13.16
C TYR A 76 -6.31 -5.23 -13.51
N ALA A 77 -7.23 -5.14 -14.48
CA ALA A 77 -8.17 -6.22 -14.80
C ALA A 77 -7.46 -7.54 -15.13
N ASP A 78 -6.34 -7.50 -15.85
CA ASP A 78 -5.58 -8.70 -16.22
C ASP A 78 -4.88 -9.35 -15.03
N VAL A 79 -4.35 -8.53 -14.12
CA VAL A 79 -3.74 -8.98 -12.86
C VAL A 79 -4.82 -9.59 -11.97
N LEU A 80 -5.91 -8.86 -11.72
CA LEU A 80 -6.98 -9.25 -10.79
C LEU A 80 -7.69 -10.53 -11.21
N ARG A 81 -7.84 -10.80 -12.52
CA ARG A 81 -8.38 -12.07 -13.03
C ARG A 81 -7.55 -13.30 -12.65
N GLN A 82 -6.27 -13.12 -12.35
CA GLN A 82 -5.35 -14.20 -12.02
C GLN A 82 -5.10 -14.32 -10.50
N VAL A 83 -5.48 -13.31 -9.74
CA VAL A 83 -5.30 -13.27 -8.28
C VAL A 83 -6.14 -14.39 -7.64
N PRO A 84 -5.62 -15.07 -6.60
CA PRO A 84 -6.43 -16.01 -5.84
C PRO A 84 -7.72 -15.36 -5.34
N PRO A 85 -8.88 -16.04 -5.42
CA PRO A 85 -10.17 -15.45 -5.06
C PRO A 85 -10.26 -15.06 -3.56
N PHE A 86 -9.32 -15.53 -2.74
CA PHE A 86 -9.19 -15.18 -1.33
C PHE A 86 -7.76 -14.72 -1.03
N VAL A 87 -7.59 -13.57 -0.41
CA VAL A 87 -6.29 -13.02 -0.01
C VAL A 87 -6.31 -12.66 1.48
N VAL A 88 -5.28 -13.12 2.19
CA VAL A 88 -5.04 -12.71 3.58
C VAL A 88 -4.05 -11.55 3.60
N VAL A 89 -4.42 -10.45 4.24
CA VAL A 89 -3.55 -9.30 4.45
C VAL A 89 -3.07 -9.29 5.89
N LEU A 90 -1.76 -9.43 6.08
CA LEU A 90 -1.11 -9.19 7.36
C LEU A 90 -0.83 -7.70 7.48
N LEU A 91 -1.68 -7.00 8.22
CA LEU A 91 -1.57 -5.57 8.37
C LEU A 91 -0.73 -5.22 9.60
N ARG A 92 0.33 -4.44 9.40
CA ARG A 92 1.27 -4.03 10.44
C ARG A 92 1.55 -2.55 10.34
N ARG A 93 1.90 -1.92 11.47
CA ARG A 93 2.43 -0.56 11.50
C ARG A 93 3.65 -0.39 10.59
N ARG A 94 4.66 -1.23 10.86
CA ARG A 94 5.92 -1.34 10.13
C ARG A 94 6.35 -2.80 10.10
N ASN A 95 6.81 -3.29 8.96
CA ASN A 95 7.31 -4.65 8.81
C ASN A 95 8.80 -4.75 9.15
N LEU A 96 9.32 -5.99 9.16
CA LEU A 96 10.71 -6.27 9.52
C LEU A 96 11.67 -6.06 8.34
N CYS A 97 11.18 -6.21 7.11
CA CYS A 97 11.93 -5.97 5.87
C CYS A 97 12.12 -4.49 5.56
N THR A 98 11.50 -3.58 6.33
CA THR A 98 11.46 -2.13 6.06
C THR A 98 10.86 -1.76 4.69
N CYS A 99 10.08 -2.68 4.11
CA CYS A 99 9.39 -2.51 2.84
C CYS A 99 7.97 -1.95 3.04
N LEU A 100 7.28 -1.43 2.01
CA LEU A 100 5.90 -0.95 2.15
C LEU A 100 4.89 -2.11 2.21
N GLY A 101 5.19 -3.16 1.47
CA GLY A 101 4.52 -4.43 1.50
C GLY A 101 5.42 -5.51 0.95
N HIS A 102 4.97 -6.76 1.06
CA HIS A 102 5.49 -7.87 0.27
C HIS A 102 4.47 -9.01 0.24
N HIS A 103 4.38 -9.70 -0.90
CA HIS A 103 3.68 -10.96 -0.98
C HIS A 103 4.46 -12.10 -0.30
N HIS A 104 3.75 -13.11 0.18
CA HIS A 104 4.34 -14.33 0.72
C HIS A 104 4.22 -15.48 -0.31
N PRO A 105 5.34 -16.03 -0.81
CA PRO A 105 5.28 -17.17 -1.70
C PRO A 105 4.69 -18.43 -1.02
N PRO A 106 4.18 -19.38 -1.83
CA PRO A 106 3.70 -20.66 -1.31
C PRO A 106 4.72 -21.34 -0.41
N GLY A 107 4.30 -21.70 0.80
CA GLY A 107 5.14 -22.33 1.81
C GLY A 107 5.76 -21.37 2.83
N SER A 108 5.83 -20.06 2.55
CA SER A 108 6.22 -19.05 3.56
C SER A 108 5.01 -18.40 4.26
N GLU A 109 3.79 -18.79 3.89
CA GLU A 109 2.58 -18.18 4.41
C GLU A 109 2.33 -18.53 5.89
N SER A 110 1.59 -17.66 6.56
CA SER A 110 1.17 -17.83 7.94
C SER A 110 0.35 -19.11 8.13
N ARG A 111 0.26 -19.56 9.39
CA ARG A 111 -0.61 -20.68 9.75
C ARG A 111 -2.08 -20.41 9.44
N LEU A 112 -2.51 -19.15 9.51
CA LEU A 112 -3.87 -18.74 9.19
C LEU A 112 -4.19 -19.03 7.72
N THR A 113 -3.37 -18.52 6.80
CA THR A 113 -3.53 -18.74 5.36
C THR A 113 -3.52 -20.21 4.98
N ARG A 114 -2.55 -20.97 5.52
CA ARG A 114 -2.49 -22.42 5.26
C ARG A 114 -3.72 -23.17 5.77
N ARG A 115 -4.23 -22.81 6.95
CA ARG A 115 -5.43 -23.40 7.53
C ARG A 115 -6.67 -23.07 6.71
N LEU A 116 -6.83 -21.79 6.31
CA LEU A 116 -7.94 -21.36 5.46
C LEU A 116 -7.95 -22.13 4.15
N ARG A 117 -6.80 -22.17 3.46
CA ARG A 117 -6.65 -22.95 2.22
C ARG A 117 -7.00 -24.43 2.42
N SER A 118 -6.53 -25.06 3.50
CA SER A 118 -6.83 -26.48 3.77
C SER A 118 -8.30 -26.74 4.11
N MET A 119 -8.98 -25.79 4.74
CA MET A 119 -10.37 -25.95 5.18
C MET A 119 -11.37 -25.61 4.07
N SER A 120 -11.09 -24.57 3.28
CA SER A 120 -11.99 -24.13 2.21
C SER A 120 -11.77 -24.89 0.90
N GLY A 121 -10.57 -25.44 0.68
CA GLY A 121 -10.17 -25.99 -0.62
C GLY A 121 -9.96 -24.92 -1.69
N ILE A 122 -10.04 -23.64 -1.33
CA ILE A 122 -9.93 -22.50 -2.25
C ILE A 122 -8.48 -22.03 -2.28
N ALA A 123 -7.98 -21.62 -3.45
CA ALA A 123 -6.68 -20.97 -3.56
C ALA A 123 -6.66 -19.69 -2.72
N THR A 124 -5.66 -19.58 -1.85
CA THR A 124 -5.48 -18.41 -0.97
C THR A 124 -4.07 -17.86 -1.10
N GLY A 125 -3.98 -16.56 -1.34
CA GLY A 125 -2.74 -15.78 -1.30
C GLY A 125 -2.56 -15.07 0.05
N GLU A 126 -1.33 -14.67 0.36
CA GLU A 126 -1.02 -13.85 1.54
C GLU A 126 -0.08 -12.71 1.17
N ILE A 127 -0.39 -11.52 1.67
CA ILE A 127 0.45 -10.33 1.54
C ILE A 127 0.61 -9.66 2.91
N ASP A 128 1.68 -8.89 3.08
CA ASP A 128 1.95 -8.05 4.25
C ASP A 128 1.94 -6.59 3.83
N LEU A 129 1.30 -5.72 4.62
CA LEU A 129 1.25 -4.27 4.39
C LEU A 129 1.70 -3.50 5.64
N ALA A 130 2.58 -2.51 5.45
CA ALA A 130 3.13 -1.66 6.49
C ALA A 130 2.43 -0.28 6.51
N TYR A 131 1.25 -0.17 7.13
CA TYR A 131 0.37 0.99 6.96
C TYR A 131 0.95 2.33 7.44
N GLU A 132 1.76 2.36 8.51
CA GLU A 132 2.40 3.61 8.94
C GLU A 132 3.52 3.99 7.96
N ALA A 133 4.27 3.01 7.45
CA ALA A 133 5.28 3.25 6.43
C ALA A 133 4.66 3.72 5.11
N ILE A 134 3.49 3.19 4.75
CA ILE A 134 2.72 3.62 3.57
C ILE A 134 2.18 5.05 3.76
N ARG A 135 1.73 5.41 4.97
CA ARG A 135 1.29 6.78 5.27
C ARG A 135 2.42 7.80 5.11
N GLU A 136 3.63 7.41 5.51
CA GLU A 136 4.85 8.21 5.41
C GLU A 136 5.49 8.16 4.01
N TRP A 137 4.95 7.33 3.11
CA TRP A 137 5.52 7.15 1.78
C TRP A 137 5.06 8.25 0.83
N GLU A 138 6.03 9.00 0.32
CA GLU A 138 5.85 9.98 -0.75
C GLU A 138 6.50 9.44 -2.03
N PRO A 139 5.73 8.93 -3.01
CA PRO A 139 6.29 8.39 -4.26
C PRO A 139 7.12 9.41 -5.04
N GLN A 140 6.87 10.72 -4.87
CA GLN A 140 7.69 11.83 -5.36
C GLN A 140 7.50 13.05 -4.44
N PRO A 141 8.51 13.94 -4.25
CA PRO A 141 8.34 15.18 -3.52
C PRO A 141 7.32 16.06 -4.26
N LEU A 142 6.12 16.13 -3.69
CA LEU A 142 5.01 16.86 -4.27
C LEU A 142 5.30 18.35 -4.11
N SER A 143 5.56 19.02 -5.22
CA SER A 143 5.31 20.47 -5.27
C SER A 143 3.79 20.57 -5.28
N PHE A 144 3.20 20.80 -4.12
CA PHE A 144 1.78 21.09 -4.00
C PHE A 144 1.54 22.46 -4.65
N PRO A 145 0.99 22.59 -5.88
CA PRO A 145 0.37 23.84 -6.22
C PRO A 145 -0.77 24.03 -5.22
N ALA A 146 -0.82 25.21 -4.60
CA ALA A 146 -1.64 25.54 -3.44
C ALA A 146 -3.02 24.86 -3.46
N LEU A 147 -3.17 23.78 -2.68
CA LEU A 147 -4.48 23.24 -2.37
C LEU A 147 -5.28 24.37 -1.70
N PRO A 148 -6.50 24.69 -2.16
CA PRO A 148 -7.32 25.69 -1.49
C PRO A 148 -7.68 25.21 -0.07
N SER A 149 -7.70 26.12 0.92
CA SER A 149 -8.21 26.01 2.31
C SER A 149 -7.81 24.80 3.22
N PRO A 150 -7.58 25.01 4.54
CA PRO A 150 -7.19 23.95 5.47
C PRO A 150 -8.24 22.84 5.75
N ALA A 151 -9.54 23.07 5.48
CA ALA A 151 -10.55 22.01 5.58
C ALA A 151 -10.43 20.99 4.45
N ASP A 152 -9.85 21.40 3.32
CA ASP A 152 -9.63 20.55 2.14
C ASP A 152 -8.33 19.72 2.28
N THR A 153 -7.47 20.05 3.26
CA THR A 153 -6.25 19.28 3.55
C THR A 153 -6.54 17.93 4.20
N GLU A 154 -7.53 17.83 5.10
CA GLU A 154 -7.85 16.56 5.77
C GLU A 154 -8.47 15.56 4.79
N GLU A 155 -9.42 16.01 3.96
CA GLU A 155 -10.01 15.21 2.88
C GLU A 155 -8.93 14.73 1.91
N PHE A 156 -8.05 15.64 1.47
CA PHE A 156 -6.95 15.30 0.57
C PHE A 156 -5.99 14.28 1.20
N LEU A 157 -5.54 14.48 2.44
CA LEU A 157 -4.61 13.59 3.12
C LEU A 157 -5.22 12.21 3.38
N SER A 158 -6.51 12.17 3.75
CA SER A 158 -7.25 10.91 3.92
C SER A 158 -7.33 10.14 2.59
N PHE A 159 -7.76 10.81 1.51
CA PHE A 159 -7.80 10.18 0.18
C PHE A 159 -6.41 9.75 -0.29
N GLN A 160 -5.40 10.59 -0.10
CA GLN A 160 -4.02 10.29 -0.48
C GLN A 160 -3.52 9.03 0.23
N TRP A 161 -3.82 8.88 1.52
CA TRP A 161 -3.42 7.72 2.29
C TRP A 161 -4.18 6.46 1.86
N GLN A 162 -5.50 6.56 1.66
CA GLN A 162 -6.30 5.45 1.13
C GLN A 162 -5.78 5.01 -0.25
N LEU A 163 -5.47 5.97 -1.13
CA LEU A 163 -4.91 5.69 -2.45
C LEU A 163 -3.52 5.05 -2.36
N ALA A 164 -2.68 5.46 -1.41
CA ALA A 164 -1.37 4.85 -1.18
C ALA A 164 -1.52 3.39 -0.71
N LEU A 165 -2.43 3.12 0.23
CA LEU A 165 -2.76 1.77 0.69
C LEU A 165 -3.25 0.90 -0.48
N LEU A 166 -4.16 1.43 -1.29
CA LEU A 166 -4.71 0.75 -2.46
C LEU A 166 -3.62 0.46 -3.51
N ALA A 167 -2.75 1.43 -3.80
CA ALA A 167 -1.67 1.26 -4.77
C ALA A 167 -0.67 0.18 -4.34
N VAL A 168 -0.28 0.16 -3.05
CA VAL A 168 0.60 -0.89 -2.52
C VAL A 168 -0.12 -2.24 -2.44
N PHE A 169 -1.40 -2.26 -2.08
CA PHE A 169 -2.21 -3.48 -2.12
C PHE A 169 -2.23 -4.11 -3.52
N LEU A 170 -2.52 -3.32 -4.56
CA LEU A 170 -2.54 -3.76 -5.95
C LEU A 170 -1.15 -4.19 -6.44
N HIS A 171 -0.10 -3.50 -6.01
CA HIS A 171 1.30 -3.88 -6.27
C HIS A 171 1.61 -5.28 -5.72
N GLU A 172 1.23 -5.57 -4.47
CA GLU A 172 1.46 -6.89 -3.90
C GLU A 172 0.60 -7.98 -4.53
N LEU A 173 -0.63 -7.66 -4.95
CA LEU A 173 -1.45 -8.58 -5.74
C LEU A 173 -0.81 -8.91 -7.09
N HIS A 174 -0.16 -7.94 -7.74
CA HIS A 174 0.58 -8.17 -8.97
C HIS A 174 1.72 -9.17 -8.73
N HIS A 175 2.50 -9.00 -7.67
CA HIS A 175 3.55 -9.97 -7.35
C HIS A 175 3.03 -11.36 -6.98
N LEU A 176 1.82 -11.50 -6.43
CA LEU A 176 1.22 -12.82 -6.19
C LEU A 176 1.06 -13.62 -7.49
N VAL A 177 0.75 -12.96 -8.60
CA VAL A 177 0.45 -13.62 -9.90
C VAL A 177 1.66 -13.63 -10.85
N SER A 178 2.44 -12.56 -10.91
CA SER A 178 3.58 -12.41 -11.83
C SER A 178 4.91 -12.41 -11.08
N ARG A 179 5.26 -13.54 -10.46
CA ARG A 179 6.46 -13.65 -9.60
C ARG A 179 7.80 -13.40 -10.32
N SER A 180 7.84 -13.61 -11.63
CA SER A 180 9.03 -13.42 -12.45
C SER A 180 9.14 -12.00 -13.02
N GLU A 181 8.11 -11.17 -12.83
CA GLU A 181 8.12 -9.82 -13.37
C GLU A 181 9.07 -8.94 -12.55
N PRO A 182 9.93 -8.14 -13.21
CA PRO A 182 10.88 -7.31 -12.49
C PRO A 182 10.15 -6.30 -11.60
N GLU A 183 10.67 -6.10 -10.37
CA GLU A 183 10.22 -5.08 -9.42
C GLU A 183 10.04 -3.71 -10.07
N THR A 184 10.93 -3.31 -10.97
CA THR A 184 10.87 -2.02 -11.67
C THR A 184 9.62 -1.86 -12.53
N VAL A 185 9.12 -2.95 -13.12
CA VAL A 185 7.92 -2.93 -13.96
C VAL A 185 6.67 -2.82 -13.09
N VAL A 186 6.56 -3.69 -12.07
CA VAL A 186 5.43 -3.70 -11.14
C VAL A 186 5.33 -2.37 -10.38
N ARG A 187 6.48 -1.85 -9.90
CA ARG A 187 6.56 -0.53 -9.28
C ARG A 187 6.18 0.60 -10.23
N GLY A 188 6.65 0.56 -11.48
CA GLY A 188 6.28 1.56 -12.47
C GLY A 188 4.77 1.61 -12.73
N GLN A 189 4.12 0.45 -12.77
CA GLN A 189 2.67 0.35 -12.92
C GLN A 189 1.91 0.89 -11.69
N SER A 190 2.30 0.50 -10.47
CA SER A 190 1.65 0.97 -9.25
C SER A 190 1.86 2.46 -8.99
N GLN A 191 3.05 2.96 -9.28
CA GLN A 191 3.36 4.38 -9.19
C GLN A 191 2.57 5.21 -10.20
N LYS A 192 2.54 4.79 -11.48
CA LYS A 192 1.75 5.49 -12.51
C LYS A 192 0.26 5.47 -12.20
N PHE A 193 -0.25 4.36 -11.65
CA PHE A 193 -1.64 4.30 -11.17
C PHE A 193 -1.89 5.34 -10.07
N TYR A 194 -1.04 5.40 -9.05
CA TYR A 194 -1.15 6.36 -7.96
C TYR A 194 -1.12 7.81 -8.48
N GLU A 195 -0.14 8.15 -9.32
CA GLU A 195 0.03 9.50 -9.86
C GLU A 195 -1.15 9.94 -10.73
N ASP A 196 -1.62 9.07 -11.63
CA ASP A 196 -2.74 9.41 -12.52
C ASP A 196 -4.06 9.55 -11.75
N VAL A 197 -4.31 8.68 -10.76
CA VAL A 197 -5.53 8.73 -9.94
C VAL A 197 -5.52 9.96 -9.05
N LEU A 198 -4.40 10.26 -8.40
CA LEU A 198 -4.29 11.43 -7.54
C LEU A 198 -4.40 12.73 -8.34
N SER A 199 -3.81 12.77 -9.54
CA SER A 199 -3.95 13.89 -10.47
C SER A 199 -5.40 14.08 -10.92
N HIS A 200 -6.09 12.99 -11.23
CA HIS A 200 -7.51 13.03 -11.56
C HIS A 200 -8.37 13.52 -10.39
N PHE A 201 -8.13 13.02 -9.18
CA PHE A 201 -8.84 13.45 -7.97
C PHE A 201 -8.65 14.95 -7.73
N VAL A 202 -7.41 15.43 -7.75
CA VAL A 202 -7.09 16.83 -7.51
C VAL A 202 -7.70 17.74 -8.58
N SER A 203 -7.62 17.35 -9.85
CA SER A 203 -8.23 18.11 -10.94
C SER A 203 -9.75 18.13 -10.87
N SER A 204 -10.38 17.02 -10.48
CA SER A 204 -11.85 16.91 -10.46
C SER A 204 -12.45 17.56 -9.22
N ARG A 205 -11.74 17.48 -8.08
CA ARG A 205 -12.22 17.99 -6.79
C ARG A 205 -11.89 19.47 -6.58
N PHE A 206 -10.69 19.90 -6.97
CA PHE A 206 -10.18 21.24 -6.69
C PHE A 206 -9.96 22.10 -7.94
N GLY A 207 -10.10 21.54 -9.15
CA GLY A 207 -9.89 22.28 -10.39
C GLY A 207 -8.43 22.67 -10.66
N VAL A 208 -7.47 22.07 -9.93
CA VAL A 208 -6.03 22.34 -10.09
C VAL A 208 -5.31 21.14 -10.68
N GLN A 209 -4.20 21.38 -11.38
CA GLN A 209 -3.34 20.30 -11.87
C GLN A 209 -2.42 19.81 -10.75
N TYR A 210 -2.19 18.49 -10.71
CA TYR A 210 -1.28 17.87 -9.76
C TYR A 210 0.13 17.73 -10.37
N GLY A 211 1.16 18.10 -9.60
CA GLY A 211 2.57 17.97 -10.00
C GLY A 211 3.12 19.13 -10.84
N LEU A 212 4.43 19.09 -11.13
CA LEU A 212 5.11 20.04 -12.02
C LEU A 212 4.96 19.56 -13.47
N ARG A 213 4.19 20.26 -14.29
CA ARG A 213 4.53 20.33 -15.71
C ARG A 213 5.33 21.60 -15.92
N HIS A 214 6.56 21.45 -16.42
CA HIS A 214 7.22 22.52 -17.16
C HIS A 214 6.21 23.04 -18.17
N VAL A 215 5.78 24.28 -17.99
CA VAL A 215 5.12 25.04 -19.04
C VAL A 215 6.19 25.22 -20.10
N GLU A 216 6.21 24.35 -21.12
CA GLU A 216 6.79 24.75 -22.40
C GLU A 216 5.88 25.88 -22.88
N GLU A 217 6.35 27.11 -22.67
CA GLU A 217 5.83 28.29 -23.34
C GLU A 217 5.88 28.00 -24.85
N SER A 218 4.74 27.60 -25.41
CA SER A 218 4.49 27.74 -26.82
C SER A 218 4.54 29.24 -27.11
N SER A 219 5.74 29.68 -27.49
CA SER A 219 6.05 30.99 -28.05
C SER A 219 5.29 31.17 -29.35
N THR A 220 3.99 31.46 -29.26
CA THR A 220 3.28 32.19 -30.31
C THR A 220 3.69 33.66 -30.25
N GLY A 221 4.87 33.94 -30.80
CA GLY A 221 5.28 35.25 -31.30
C GLY A 221 6.12 34.96 -32.54
N ALA A 222 5.60 35.13 -33.75
CA ALA A 222 5.66 36.35 -34.56
C ALA A 222 5.21 35.92 -35.98
N GLN A 223 4.61 36.71 -36.87
CA GLN A 223 4.70 38.16 -37.09
C GLN A 223 3.59 38.57 -38.06
N LYS A 224 2.99 39.74 -37.85
CA LYS A 224 2.48 40.61 -38.91
C LYS A 224 3.62 41.49 -39.40
#